data_AF-A0A0B5EQ19-F1
#
_entry.id   AF-A0A0B5EQ19-F1
#
_cell.length_a   1.000
_cell.length_b   1.000
_cell.length_c   1.000
_cell.angle_alpha   90.00
_cell.angle_beta   90.00
_cell.angle_gamma   90.00
#
_symmetry.space_group_name_H-M   'P 1'
#
loop_
_entity.id
_entity.type
_entity.pdbx_description
1 polymer ?
#
loop_
_entity_poly.entity_id
_entity_poly.type
_entity_poly.pdbx_seq_one_letter_code
_entity_poly.pdbx_strand_id
1 'polypeptide(L)'
;MRMTDIRTHDRIVGELQRPPSRPLLRLAACVTAALLLADLGTRAYNHYDRIPSLRRLVNVDLETNLPAWWNSTLLLAVAGVALIAAMLSGSGARPGRLSWLGLAAATTLLSIDETVSLHERLGEFGKSWKEWAGVSLPTHAWVVPGALLAAAGTVCAVLWARRLPRELRVGLLSALAVYLGGALLTEAFNGWAHENDYSTVLMLGTIVEEGLEMSGCLVALAVLSRYVVLERDPESGRAELRLRDGRAASSAAARVPGQDSRGVESDAVGSAS
;
A
#
# COMPACT_ATOMS: atom_id res chain seq x y z
N MET A 1 32.88 -7.67 36.15
CA MET A 1 32.97 -7.69 34.67
C MET A 1 32.13 -8.84 34.12
N ARG A 2 30.79 -8.73 34.13
CA ARG A 2 29.88 -9.79 33.61
C ARG A 2 28.41 -9.34 33.45
N MET A 3 28.16 -8.07 33.12
CA MET A 3 26.80 -7.51 33.07
C MET A 3 26.50 -6.71 31.78
N THR A 4 27.51 -6.49 30.94
CA THR A 4 27.41 -5.84 29.63
C THR A 4 27.11 -6.82 28.48
N ASP A 5 27.36 -8.11 28.68
CA ASP A 5 27.26 -9.12 27.61
C ASP A 5 25.81 -9.54 27.31
N ILE A 6 24.99 -9.71 28.36
CA ILE A 6 23.58 -10.13 28.23
C ILE A 6 22.74 -9.06 27.49
N ARG A 7 22.96 -7.77 27.79
CA ARG A 7 22.25 -6.68 27.10
C ARG A 7 22.61 -6.59 25.61
N THR A 8 23.80 -7.02 25.23
CA THR A 8 24.25 -6.98 23.83
C THR A 8 23.69 -8.19 23.08
N HIS A 9 23.67 -9.37 23.71
CA HIS A 9 23.00 -10.56 23.20
C HIS A 9 21.49 -10.35 23.02
N ASP A 10 20.78 -9.81 24.02
CA ASP A 10 19.34 -9.54 23.94
C ASP A 10 19.02 -8.48 22.88
N ARG A 11 19.92 -7.53 22.63
CA ARG A 11 19.75 -6.51 21.59
C ARG A 11 19.97 -7.09 20.19
N ILE A 12 20.95 -7.98 20.01
CA ILE A 12 21.20 -8.68 18.74
C ILE A 12 20.06 -9.67 18.44
N VAL A 13 19.60 -10.42 19.44
CA VAL A 13 18.45 -11.33 19.34
C VAL A 13 17.17 -10.52 19.09
N GLY A 14 16.99 -9.38 19.75
CA GLY A 14 15.88 -8.46 19.52
C GLY A 14 15.91 -7.76 18.16
N GLU A 15 17.09 -7.54 17.57
CA GLU A 15 17.24 -7.04 16.19
C GLU A 15 16.98 -8.13 15.15
N LEU A 16 17.35 -9.38 15.42
CA LEU A 16 17.00 -10.57 14.63
C LEU A 16 15.50 -10.94 14.71
N GLN A 17 14.77 -10.45 15.73
CA GLN A 17 13.33 -10.63 15.89
C GLN A 17 12.47 -9.52 15.27
N ARG A 18 13.07 -8.45 14.73
CA ARG A 18 12.28 -7.43 14.01
C ARG A 18 11.80 -8.01 12.68
N PRO A 19 10.50 -7.88 12.34
CA PRO A 19 10.01 -8.39 11.07
C PRO A 19 10.82 -7.73 9.92
N PRO A 20 11.35 -8.53 8.98
CA PRO A 20 12.24 -8.05 7.90
C PRO A 20 11.56 -7.06 6.92
N SER A 21 10.27 -6.76 7.11
CA SER A 21 9.50 -5.87 6.24
C SER A 21 9.82 -4.39 6.38
N ARG A 22 10.26 -3.91 7.56
CA ARG A 22 10.56 -2.49 7.79
C ARG A 22 11.68 -1.91 6.93
N PRO A 23 12.84 -2.58 6.74
CA PRO A 23 13.86 -2.07 5.83
C PRO A 23 13.39 -2.07 4.36
N LEU A 24 12.64 -3.09 3.92
CA LEU A 24 12.12 -3.16 2.56
C LEU A 24 11.10 -2.05 2.26
N LEU A 25 10.16 -1.79 3.17
CA LEU A 25 9.20 -0.70 3.03
C LEU A 25 9.88 0.68 3.01
N ARG A 26 10.94 0.86 3.82
CA ARG A 26 11.74 2.09 3.80
C ARG A 26 12.49 2.26 2.49
N LEU A 27 13.10 1.18 1.98
CA LEU A 27 13.75 1.20 0.67
C LEU A 27 12.73 1.56 -0.42
N ALA A 28 11.57 0.93 -0.41
CA ALA A 28 10.51 1.21 -1.38
C ALA A 28 10.04 2.67 -1.31
N ALA A 29 9.84 3.21 -0.10
CA ALA A 29 9.53 4.63 0.09
C ALA A 29 10.64 5.57 -0.41
N CYS A 30 11.91 5.23 -0.18
CA CYS A 30 13.04 6.00 -0.71
C CYS A 30 13.09 5.96 -2.24
N VAL A 31 12.80 4.82 -2.86
CA VAL A 31 12.74 4.70 -4.33
C VAL A 31 11.59 5.55 -4.89
N THR A 32 10.39 5.46 -4.31
CA THR A 32 9.25 6.34 -4.66
C THR A 32 9.65 7.81 -4.56
N ALA A 33 10.21 8.24 -3.42
CA ALA A 33 10.63 9.63 -3.25
C ALA A 33 11.69 10.06 -4.25
N ALA A 34 12.67 9.19 -4.56
CA ALA A 34 13.70 9.48 -5.55
C ALA A 34 13.13 9.65 -6.96
N LEU A 35 12.14 8.84 -7.36
CA LEU A 35 11.47 8.96 -8.66
C LEU A 35 10.67 10.26 -8.77
N LEU A 36 9.88 10.61 -7.74
CA LEU A 36 9.12 11.88 -7.72
C LEU A 36 10.05 13.10 -7.77
N LEU A 37 11.17 13.06 -7.01
CA LEU A 37 12.18 14.12 -7.05
C LEU A 37 12.92 14.18 -8.37
N ALA A 38 13.16 13.05 -9.03
CA ALA A 38 13.78 12.99 -10.35
C ALA A 38 12.85 13.61 -11.42
N ASP A 39 11.55 13.33 -11.40
CA ASP A 39 10.59 14.01 -12.28
C ASP A 39 10.60 15.52 -12.05
N LEU A 40 10.40 15.95 -10.79
CA LEU A 40 10.40 17.37 -10.43
C LEU A 40 11.69 18.08 -10.88
N GLY A 41 12.85 17.45 -10.62
CA GLY A 41 14.15 17.97 -11.00
C GLY A 41 14.35 18.05 -12.52
N THR A 42 13.95 17.02 -13.26
CA THR A 42 14.06 17.02 -14.72
C THR A 42 13.10 18.03 -15.36
N ARG A 43 11.89 18.22 -14.82
CA ARG A 43 10.96 19.26 -15.27
C ARG A 43 11.52 20.66 -15.04
N ALA A 44 12.10 20.92 -13.86
CA ALA A 44 12.74 22.19 -13.54
C ALA A 44 13.96 22.48 -14.44
N TYR A 45 14.82 21.48 -14.65
CA TYR A 45 16.01 21.61 -15.50
C TYR A 45 15.65 21.80 -16.98
N ASN A 46 14.59 21.14 -17.46
CA ASN A 46 14.15 21.21 -18.85
C ASN A 46 13.69 22.61 -19.29
N HIS A 47 13.53 23.55 -18.34
CA HIS A 47 13.35 24.97 -18.63
C HIS A 47 14.63 25.62 -19.18
N TYR A 48 15.80 25.17 -18.73
CA TYR A 48 17.11 25.70 -19.12
C TYR A 48 17.68 25.00 -20.35
N ASP A 49 17.63 23.67 -20.36
CA ASP A 49 18.15 22.86 -21.48
C ASP A 49 17.27 21.64 -21.71
N ARG A 50 16.93 21.37 -22.98
CA ARG A 50 15.98 20.33 -23.34
C ARG A 50 16.61 18.95 -23.21
N ILE A 51 16.08 18.13 -22.30
CA ILE A 51 16.55 16.77 -22.01
C ILE A 51 15.44 15.71 -22.25
N PRO A 52 14.90 15.60 -23.47
CA PRO A 52 13.66 14.87 -23.75
C PRO A 52 13.73 13.38 -23.38
N SER A 53 14.87 12.72 -23.61
CA SER A 53 15.04 11.29 -23.31
C SER A 53 15.04 11.02 -21.82
N LEU A 54 15.78 11.81 -21.03
CA LEU A 54 15.85 11.64 -19.58
C LEU A 54 14.51 12.01 -18.93
N ARG A 55 13.90 13.11 -19.37
CA ARG A 55 12.56 13.50 -18.92
C ARG A 55 11.57 12.38 -19.16
N ARG A 56 11.50 11.79 -20.36
CA ARG A 56 10.59 10.67 -20.65
C ARG A 56 10.79 9.47 -19.73
N LEU A 57 12.04 9.17 -19.35
CA LEU A 57 12.38 8.01 -18.52
C LEU A 57 11.85 8.11 -17.08
N VAL A 58 11.77 9.32 -16.53
CA VAL A 58 11.36 9.55 -15.13
C VAL A 58 10.05 10.34 -15.00
N ASN A 59 9.40 10.65 -16.12
CA ASN A 59 8.17 11.45 -16.09
C ASN A 59 7.00 10.65 -15.53
N VAL A 60 6.54 11.00 -14.34
CA VAL A 60 5.43 10.29 -13.67
C VAL A 60 4.10 10.39 -14.41
N ASP A 61 3.92 11.41 -15.27
CA ASP A 61 2.75 11.64 -16.13
C ASP A 61 2.77 10.79 -17.41
N LEU A 62 3.83 10.02 -17.64
CA LEU A 62 3.94 9.14 -18.80
C LEU A 62 3.98 7.70 -18.36
N GLU A 63 3.45 6.88 -19.24
CA GLU A 63 3.48 5.44 -19.07
C GLU A 63 4.68 4.82 -19.78
N THR A 64 4.92 3.53 -19.55
CA THR A 64 6.02 2.77 -20.16
C THR A 64 7.39 3.37 -19.79
N ASN A 65 7.58 3.71 -18.52
CA ASN A 65 8.82 4.26 -17.99
C ASN A 65 9.11 3.77 -16.56
N LEU A 66 10.10 4.36 -15.87
CA LEU A 66 10.52 3.91 -14.55
C LEU A 66 9.45 4.11 -13.46
N PRO A 67 8.80 5.29 -13.31
CA PRO A 67 7.67 5.47 -12.40
C PRO A 67 6.53 4.46 -12.59
N ALA A 68 6.01 4.31 -13.82
CA ALA A 68 4.91 3.40 -14.10
C ALA A 68 5.30 1.93 -13.81
N TRP A 69 6.51 1.51 -14.19
CA TRP A 69 7.03 0.19 -13.85
C TRP A 69 7.14 -0.02 -12.33
N TRP A 70 7.57 1.02 -11.60
CA TRP A 70 7.71 0.96 -10.15
C TRP A 70 6.35 0.85 -9.45
N ASN A 71 5.36 1.67 -9.81
CA ASN A 71 4.00 1.59 -9.26
C ASN A 71 3.36 0.22 -9.56
N SER A 72 3.47 -0.25 -10.81
CA SER A 72 3.04 -1.59 -11.22
C SER A 72 3.72 -2.70 -10.39
N THR A 73 5.00 -2.57 -10.10
CA THR A 73 5.75 -3.51 -9.25
C THR A 73 5.26 -3.48 -7.79
N LEU A 74 4.94 -2.31 -7.24
CA LEU A 74 4.34 -2.20 -5.90
C LEU A 74 2.97 -2.89 -5.84
N LEU A 75 2.14 -2.70 -6.86
CA LEU A 75 0.83 -3.37 -6.99
C LEU A 75 0.98 -4.89 -7.11
N LEU A 76 1.93 -5.39 -7.89
CA LEU A 76 2.26 -6.82 -7.95
C LEU A 76 2.80 -7.37 -6.62
N ALA A 77 3.56 -6.58 -5.88
CA ALA A 77 4.01 -6.98 -4.54
C ALA A 77 2.81 -7.14 -3.59
N VAL A 78 1.82 -6.23 -3.64
CA VAL A 78 0.57 -6.37 -2.87
C VAL A 78 -0.17 -7.65 -3.29
N ALA A 79 -0.28 -7.89 -4.60
CA ALA A 79 -0.90 -9.09 -5.15
C ALA A 79 -0.19 -10.37 -4.69
N GLY A 80 1.14 -10.39 -4.71
CA GLY A 80 1.96 -11.53 -4.29
C GLY A 80 1.76 -11.85 -2.81
N VAL A 81 1.78 -10.85 -1.93
CA VAL A 81 1.52 -11.06 -0.50
C VAL A 81 0.08 -11.54 -0.26
N ALA A 82 -0.90 -11.02 -1.00
CA ALA A 82 -2.27 -11.51 -0.95
C ALA A 82 -2.39 -12.97 -1.42
N LEU A 83 -1.68 -13.37 -2.48
CA LEU A 83 -1.65 -14.77 -2.94
C LEU A 83 -1.02 -15.70 -1.90
N ILE A 84 0.08 -15.30 -1.28
CA ILE A 84 0.69 -16.03 -0.17
C ILE A 84 -0.34 -16.20 0.96
N ALA A 85 -1.04 -15.13 1.33
CA ALA A 85 -2.08 -15.20 2.36
C ALA A 85 -3.24 -16.14 1.96
N ALA A 86 -3.61 -16.19 0.67
CA ALA A 86 -4.60 -17.11 0.15
C ALA A 86 -4.16 -18.58 0.28
N MET A 87 -2.88 -18.87 0.02
CA MET A 87 -2.30 -20.22 0.13
C MET A 87 -2.21 -20.70 1.58
N LEU A 88 -1.93 -19.79 2.51
CA LEU A 88 -1.84 -20.08 3.94
C LEU A 88 -3.21 -20.14 4.64
N SER A 89 -4.28 -19.70 3.96
CA SER A 89 -5.63 -19.67 4.54
C SER A 89 -6.30 -21.04 4.50
N GLY A 90 -6.41 -21.69 5.65
CA GLY A 90 -7.13 -22.95 5.82
C GLY A 90 -8.66 -22.84 5.73
N SER A 91 -9.33 -23.99 5.71
CA SER A 91 -10.80 -24.10 5.73
C SER A 91 -11.37 -23.42 6.98
N GLY A 92 -12.26 -22.45 6.80
CA GLY A 92 -12.88 -21.68 7.90
C GLY A 92 -12.11 -20.44 8.36
N ALA A 93 -10.95 -20.13 7.77
CA ALA A 93 -10.20 -18.91 8.06
C ALA A 93 -10.99 -17.63 7.73
N ARG A 94 -10.75 -16.57 8.51
CA ARG A 94 -11.31 -15.22 8.28
C ARG A 94 -10.17 -14.19 8.41
N PRO A 95 -9.73 -13.55 7.31
CA PRO A 95 -10.26 -13.64 5.94
C PRO A 95 -10.00 -15.01 5.31
N GLY A 96 -10.97 -15.50 4.54
CA GLY A 96 -10.84 -16.79 3.84
C GLY A 96 -10.08 -16.65 2.53
N ARG A 97 -9.70 -17.79 1.94
CA ARG A 97 -8.95 -17.87 0.66
C ARG A 97 -9.51 -17.00 -0.45
N LEU A 98 -10.83 -17.01 -0.67
CA LEU A 98 -11.47 -16.20 -1.71
C LEU A 98 -11.32 -14.69 -1.48
N SER A 99 -11.25 -14.24 -0.22
CA SER A 99 -11.04 -12.82 0.07
C SER A 99 -9.66 -12.38 -0.38
N TRP A 100 -8.65 -13.19 -0.11
CA TRP A 100 -7.27 -12.94 -0.53
C TRP A 100 -7.09 -13.02 -2.04
N LEU A 101 -7.73 -14.00 -2.71
CA LEU A 101 -7.74 -14.08 -4.17
C LEU A 101 -8.41 -12.86 -4.81
N GLY A 102 -9.48 -12.34 -4.21
CA GLY A 102 -10.13 -11.11 -4.67
C GLY A 102 -9.20 -9.90 -4.59
N LEU A 103 -8.47 -9.74 -3.47
CA LEU A 103 -7.47 -8.67 -3.33
C LEU A 103 -6.35 -8.82 -4.37
N ALA A 104 -5.81 -10.03 -4.51
CA ALA A 104 -4.74 -10.31 -5.48
C ALA A 104 -5.19 -10.01 -6.92
N ALA A 105 -6.39 -10.46 -7.30
CA ALA A 105 -6.94 -10.20 -8.62
C ALA A 105 -7.13 -8.69 -8.86
N ALA A 106 -7.70 -7.96 -7.90
CA ALA A 106 -7.91 -6.53 -8.02
C ALA A 106 -6.60 -5.75 -8.19
N THR A 107 -5.58 -6.04 -7.37
CA THR A 107 -4.29 -5.33 -7.47
C THR A 107 -3.48 -5.74 -8.70
N THR A 108 -3.62 -6.97 -9.18
CA THR A 108 -3.05 -7.38 -10.48
C THR A 108 -3.72 -6.62 -11.63
N LEU A 109 -5.03 -6.44 -11.60
CA LEU A 109 -5.74 -5.66 -12.63
C LEU A 109 -5.28 -4.19 -12.63
N LEU A 110 -5.10 -3.58 -11.45
CA LEU A 110 -4.52 -2.23 -11.34
C LEU A 110 -3.08 -2.18 -11.89
N SER A 111 -2.25 -3.18 -11.60
CA SER A 111 -0.88 -3.26 -12.15
C SER A 111 -0.87 -3.36 -13.68
N ILE A 112 -1.81 -4.11 -14.25
CA ILE A 112 -1.96 -4.20 -15.71
C ILE A 112 -2.36 -2.85 -16.28
N ASP A 113 -3.36 -2.20 -15.66
CA ASP A 113 -3.84 -0.88 -16.08
C ASP A 113 -2.71 0.15 -16.10
N GLU A 114 -1.95 0.25 -15.00
CA GLU A 114 -0.77 1.11 -14.86
C GLU A 114 0.28 0.92 -15.98
N THR A 115 0.42 -0.31 -16.46
CA THR A 115 1.43 -0.63 -17.50
C THR A 115 0.89 -0.40 -18.90
N VAL A 116 -0.41 -0.62 -19.10
CA VAL A 116 -1.04 -0.70 -20.42
C VAL A 116 -1.85 0.54 -20.76
N SER A 117 -2.11 1.45 -19.81
CA SER A 117 -2.98 2.62 -20.03
C SER A 117 -4.41 2.26 -20.29
N LEU A 118 -4.95 1.24 -19.64
CA LEU A 118 -6.27 0.79 -20.06
C LEU A 118 -7.29 1.92 -19.83
N HIS A 119 -7.21 2.63 -18.72
CA HIS A 119 -8.09 3.75 -18.42
C HIS A 119 -7.87 4.98 -19.33
N GLU A 120 -6.64 5.35 -19.70
CA GLU A 120 -6.43 6.49 -20.62
C GLU A 120 -6.81 6.15 -22.06
N ARG A 121 -6.47 4.95 -22.56
CA ARG A 121 -6.87 4.50 -23.91
C ARG A 121 -8.38 4.48 -24.06
N LEU A 122 -9.07 3.96 -23.05
CA LEU A 122 -10.52 4.00 -23.05
C LEU A 122 -11.03 5.47 -23.02
N GLY A 123 -10.30 6.35 -22.34
CA GLY A 123 -10.38 7.80 -22.43
C GLY A 123 -10.43 8.34 -23.86
N GLU A 124 -9.44 7.98 -24.65
CA GLU A 124 -9.30 8.37 -26.05
C GLU A 124 -10.43 7.84 -26.94
N PHE A 125 -10.81 6.56 -26.80
CA PHE A 125 -11.95 6.00 -27.52
C PHE A 125 -13.26 6.75 -27.25
N GLY A 126 -13.46 7.20 -26.00
CA GLY A 126 -14.60 8.05 -25.65
C GLY A 126 -14.59 9.39 -26.38
N LYS A 127 -13.42 10.02 -26.56
CA LYS A 127 -13.29 11.29 -27.31
C LYS A 127 -13.71 11.11 -28.77
N SER A 128 -13.26 10.03 -29.45
CA SER A 128 -13.65 9.74 -30.83
C SER A 128 -15.15 9.43 -30.99
N TRP A 129 -15.77 8.75 -30.02
CA TRP A 129 -17.22 8.50 -30.04
C TRP A 129 -18.04 9.79 -29.92
N LYS A 130 -17.56 10.75 -29.12
CA LYS A 130 -18.20 12.06 -28.93
C LYS A 130 -18.29 12.89 -30.20
N GLU A 131 -17.19 12.93 -30.94
CA GLU A 131 -17.11 13.62 -32.25
C GLU A 131 -18.14 13.04 -33.23
N TRP A 132 -18.41 11.74 -33.14
CA TRP A 132 -19.41 11.06 -33.96
C TRP A 132 -20.85 11.27 -33.47
N ALA A 133 -21.08 11.35 -32.14
CA ALA A 133 -22.41 11.40 -31.54
C ALA A 133 -23.00 12.81 -31.35
N GLY A 134 -22.22 13.89 -31.51
CA GLY A 134 -22.72 15.28 -31.46
C GLY A 134 -23.24 15.74 -30.08
N VAL A 135 -22.87 15.06 -28.99
CA VAL A 135 -23.33 15.37 -27.63
C VAL A 135 -22.28 16.21 -26.88
N SER A 136 -22.59 17.48 -26.61
CA SER A 136 -21.75 18.41 -25.85
C SER A 136 -21.96 18.29 -24.34
N LEU A 137 -21.43 17.23 -23.72
CA LEU A 137 -21.21 17.21 -22.27
C LEU A 137 -19.88 17.92 -21.93
N PRO A 138 -19.83 18.76 -20.88
CA PRO A 138 -18.65 19.55 -20.50
C PRO A 138 -17.49 18.72 -19.92
N THR A 139 -17.56 17.39 -19.90
CA THR A 139 -16.51 16.48 -19.39
C THR A 139 -16.13 15.44 -20.44
N HIS A 140 -14.88 14.99 -20.58
CA HIS A 140 -14.49 13.96 -21.57
C HIS A 140 -15.45 12.75 -21.56
N ALA A 141 -15.80 12.18 -22.73
CA ALA A 141 -16.90 11.18 -22.83
C ALA A 141 -16.69 9.93 -21.98
N TRP A 142 -15.44 9.61 -21.74
CA TRP A 142 -15.03 8.46 -20.98
C TRP A 142 -14.92 8.71 -19.47
N VAL A 143 -14.88 9.97 -19.03
CA VAL A 143 -14.79 10.31 -17.60
C VAL A 143 -15.97 9.72 -16.84
N VAL A 144 -17.16 9.67 -17.44
CA VAL A 144 -18.35 9.09 -16.80
C VAL A 144 -18.22 7.55 -16.69
N PRO A 145 -17.97 6.78 -17.78
CA PRO A 145 -17.68 5.34 -17.67
C PRO A 145 -16.52 4.99 -16.73
N GLY A 146 -15.39 5.69 -16.83
CA GLY A 146 -14.22 5.49 -15.97
C GLY A 146 -14.53 5.76 -14.49
N ALA A 147 -15.18 6.89 -14.19
CA ALA A 147 -15.61 7.20 -12.84
C ALA A 147 -16.65 6.21 -12.31
N LEU A 148 -17.56 5.70 -13.15
CA LEU A 148 -18.52 4.66 -12.77
C LEU A 148 -17.82 3.33 -12.47
N LEU A 149 -16.84 2.92 -13.27
CA LEU A 149 -16.04 1.72 -13.02
C LEU A 149 -15.23 1.86 -11.73
N ALA A 150 -14.58 3.01 -11.52
CA ALA A 150 -13.85 3.31 -10.29
C ALA A 150 -14.78 3.33 -9.06
N ALA A 151 -15.96 3.94 -9.16
CA ALA A 151 -16.96 3.95 -8.10
C ALA A 151 -17.49 2.54 -7.80
N ALA A 152 -17.82 1.75 -8.81
CA ALA A 152 -18.25 0.37 -8.66
C ALA A 152 -17.15 -0.49 -8.02
N GLY A 153 -15.90 -0.35 -8.47
CA GLY A 153 -14.73 -0.99 -7.89
C GLY A 153 -14.55 -0.62 -6.41
N THR A 154 -14.69 0.66 -6.07
CA THR A 154 -14.62 1.18 -4.69
C THR A 154 -15.71 0.58 -3.82
N VAL A 155 -16.96 0.57 -4.29
CA VAL A 155 -18.09 -0.01 -3.56
C VAL A 155 -17.87 -1.51 -3.32
N CYS A 156 -17.43 -2.25 -4.34
CA CYS A 156 -17.06 -3.65 -4.23
C CYS A 156 -15.94 -3.88 -3.21
N ALA A 157 -14.89 -3.06 -3.25
CA ALA A 157 -13.76 -3.13 -2.32
C ALA A 157 -14.20 -2.83 -0.87
N VAL A 158 -15.04 -1.82 -0.66
CA VAL A 158 -15.59 -1.49 0.67
C VAL A 158 -16.49 -2.61 1.19
N LEU A 159 -17.38 -3.15 0.36
CA LEU A 159 -18.23 -4.29 0.71
C LEU A 159 -17.41 -5.54 1.05
N TRP A 160 -16.37 -5.82 0.27
CA TRP A 160 -15.43 -6.90 0.53
C TRP A 160 -14.67 -6.68 1.85
N ALA A 161 -14.16 -5.48 2.09
CA ALA A 161 -13.37 -5.13 3.27
C ALA A 161 -14.18 -5.29 4.58
N ARG A 162 -15.51 -5.17 4.54
CA ARG A 162 -16.39 -5.43 5.70
C ARG A 162 -16.25 -6.85 6.26
N ARG A 163 -15.80 -7.83 5.45
CA ARG A 163 -15.59 -9.22 5.87
C ARG A 163 -14.22 -9.46 6.54
N LEU A 164 -13.35 -8.46 6.55
CA LEU A 164 -12.01 -8.56 7.14
C LEU A 164 -12.03 -8.20 8.64
N PRO A 165 -11.06 -8.72 9.42
CA PRO A 165 -10.79 -8.22 10.77
C PRO A 165 -10.59 -6.70 10.78
N ARG A 166 -10.99 -6.03 11.87
CA ARG A 166 -11.00 -4.56 11.97
C ARG A 166 -9.67 -3.91 11.59
N GLU A 167 -8.56 -4.47 12.04
CA GLU A 167 -7.22 -3.92 11.77
C GLU A 167 -6.88 -3.97 10.28
N LEU A 168 -7.08 -5.12 9.63
CA LEU A 168 -6.89 -5.27 8.18
C LEU A 168 -7.85 -4.39 7.39
N ARG A 169 -9.11 -4.33 7.81
CA ARG A 169 -10.14 -3.51 7.16
C ARG A 169 -9.75 -2.04 7.17
N VAL A 170 -9.42 -1.48 8.33
CA VAL A 170 -9.06 -0.06 8.45
C VAL A 170 -7.77 0.22 7.68
N GLY A 171 -6.77 -0.65 7.79
CA GLY A 171 -5.51 -0.49 7.08
C GLY A 171 -5.67 -0.49 5.55
N LEU A 172 -6.34 -1.51 5.01
CA LEU A 172 -6.54 -1.63 3.56
C LEU A 172 -7.51 -0.59 3.00
N LEU A 173 -8.54 -0.19 3.76
CA LEU A 173 -9.40 0.93 3.34
C LEU A 173 -8.66 2.27 3.38
N SER A 174 -7.73 2.47 4.31
CA SER A 174 -6.88 3.66 4.32
C SER A 174 -5.94 3.66 3.11
N ALA A 175 -5.33 2.52 2.78
CA ALA A 175 -4.52 2.37 1.58
C ALA A 175 -5.33 2.66 0.30
N LEU A 176 -6.54 2.09 0.20
CA LEU A 176 -7.45 2.34 -0.92
C LEU A 176 -7.86 3.81 -1.02
N ALA A 177 -8.16 4.45 0.12
CA ALA A 177 -8.53 5.87 0.16
C ALA A 177 -7.37 6.78 -0.25
N VAL A 178 -6.13 6.43 0.08
CA VAL A 178 -4.95 7.17 -0.36
C VAL A 178 -4.72 6.96 -1.86
N TYR A 179 -4.79 5.72 -2.34
CA TYR A 179 -4.60 5.39 -3.76
C TYR A 179 -5.67 6.06 -4.63
N LEU A 180 -6.95 5.73 -4.42
CA LEU A 180 -8.05 6.27 -5.22
C LEU A 180 -8.32 7.74 -4.94
N GLY A 181 -7.99 8.22 -3.73
CA GLY A 181 -8.07 9.62 -3.40
C GLY A 181 -7.00 10.45 -4.10
N GLY A 182 -5.86 9.85 -4.44
CA GLY A 182 -4.95 10.38 -5.46
C GLY A 182 -5.70 10.48 -6.77
N ALA A 183 -5.82 9.36 -7.49
CA ALA A 183 -6.46 9.26 -8.80
C ALA A 183 -7.69 10.16 -9.00
N LEU A 184 -8.73 10.02 -8.16
CA LEU A 184 -10.02 10.67 -8.41
C LEU A 184 -10.02 12.18 -8.07
N LEU A 185 -9.34 12.59 -7.00
CA LEU A 185 -9.35 14.00 -6.60
C LEU A 185 -8.41 14.82 -7.47
N THR A 186 -7.25 14.26 -7.80
CA THR A 186 -6.29 14.94 -8.66
C THR A 186 -6.77 14.95 -10.10
N GLU A 187 -7.41 13.90 -10.62
CA GLU A 187 -8.02 13.95 -11.97
C GLU A 187 -9.03 15.11 -12.10
N ALA A 188 -9.94 15.27 -11.12
CA ALA A 188 -10.90 16.37 -11.13
C ALA A 188 -10.22 17.75 -11.03
N PHE A 189 -9.17 17.86 -10.21
CA PHE A 189 -8.41 19.10 -10.02
C PHE A 189 -7.52 19.43 -11.24
N ASN A 190 -6.90 18.41 -11.83
CA ASN A 190 -6.07 18.48 -13.03
C ASN A 190 -6.91 18.86 -14.24
N GLY A 191 -8.12 18.31 -14.37
CA GLY A 191 -9.09 18.73 -15.39
C GLY A 191 -9.42 20.23 -15.29
N TRP A 192 -9.73 20.72 -14.08
CA TRP A 192 -9.95 22.16 -13.85
C TRP A 192 -8.71 23.00 -14.17
N ALA A 193 -7.51 22.57 -13.74
CA ALA A 193 -6.26 23.28 -14.01
C ALA A 193 -5.94 23.32 -15.51
N HIS A 194 -6.25 22.26 -16.25
CA HIS A 194 -6.08 22.16 -17.70
C HIS A 194 -7.03 23.11 -18.44
N GLU A 195 -8.31 23.16 -18.06
CA GLU A 195 -9.30 24.08 -18.65
C GLU A 195 -8.96 25.58 -18.45
N ASN A 196 -8.16 25.90 -17.43
CA ASN A 196 -7.76 27.27 -17.10
C ASN A 196 -6.29 27.58 -17.50
N ASP A 197 -5.66 26.72 -18.31
CA ASP A 197 -4.27 26.87 -18.78
C ASP A 197 -3.21 26.97 -17.65
N TYR A 198 -3.50 26.42 -16.46
CA TYR A 198 -2.59 26.44 -15.31
C TYR A 198 -1.57 25.29 -15.36
N SER A 199 -0.67 25.35 -16.32
CA SER A 199 0.34 24.31 -16.59
C SER A 199 1.21 23.89 -15.38
N THR A 200 1.57 24.84 -14.50
CA THR A 200 2.36 24.53 -13.29
C THR A 200 1.53 23.82 -12.23
N VAL A 201 0.26 24.21 -12.07
CA VAL A 201 -0.66 23.57 -11.12
C VAL A 201 -0.97 22.15 -11.56
N LEU A 202 -1.25 21.95 -12.84
CA LEU A 202 -1.42 20.63 -13.45
C LEU A 202 -0.19 19.74 -13.19
N MET A 203 1.01 20.25 -13.48
CA MET A 203 2.25 19.51 -13.26
C MET A 203 2.44 19.07 -11.80
N LEU A 204 2.23 19.97 -10.84
CA LEU A 204 2.36 19.64 -9.43
C LEU A 204 1.23 18.68 -8.97
N GLY A 205 0.04 18.85 -9.51
CA GLY A 205 -1.11 17.97 -9.30
C GLY A 205 -0.80 16.53 -9.69
N THR A 206 -0.23 16.31 -10.89
CA THR A 206 0.19 14.97 -11.35
C THR A 206 1.28 14.35 -10.47
N ILE A 207 2.27 15.13 -10.02
CA ILE A 207 3.30 14.59 -9.10
C ILE A 207 2.67 14.15 -7.76
N VAL A 208 1.68 14.90 -7.28
CA VAL A 208 0.95 14.57 -6.05
C VAL A 208 0.08 13.33 -6.26
N GLU A 209 -0.62 13.23 -7.38
CA GLU A 209 -1.42 12.07 -7.78
C GLU A 209 -0.60 10.78 -7.72
N GLU A 210 0.46 10.73 -8.50
CA GLU A 210 1.38 9.59 -8.62
C GLU A 210 2.03 9.25 -7.28
N GLY A 211 2.39 10.28 -6.51
CA GLY A 211 2.91 10.12 -5.16
C GLY A 211 1.89 9.49 -4.20
N LEU A 212 0.61 9.85 -4.31
CA LEU A 212 -0.47 9.28 -3.50
C LEU A 212 -0.78 7.83 -3.91
N GLU A 213 -0.80 7.52 -5.20
CA GLU A 213 -0.98 6.14 -5.69
C GLU A 213 0.10 5.21 -5.14
N MET A 214 1.38 5.56 -5.35
CA MET A 214 2.50 4.77 -4.83
C MET A 214 2.47 4.69 -3.30
N SER A 215 2.10 5.77 -2.62
CA SER A 215 1.95 5.78 -1.15
C SER A 215 0.83 4.85 -0.68
N GLY A 216 -0.29 4.79 -1.40
CA GLY A 216 -1.37 3.84 -1.13
C GLY A 216 -0.89 2.40 -1.19
N CYS A 217 -0.08 2.06 -2.20
CA CYS A 217 0.55 0.74 -2.30
C CYS A 217 1.48 0.45 -1.11
N LEU A 218 2.33 1.41 -0.72
CA LEU A 218 3.22 1.27 0.44
C LEU A 218 2.44 1.06 1.75
N VAL A 219 1.32 1.76 1.94
CA VAL A 219 0.42 1.56 3.09
C VAL A 219 -0.18 0.15 3.06
N ALA A 220 -0.65 -0.31 1.89
CA ALA A 220 -1.17 -1.67 1.74
C ALA A 220 -0.12 -2.73 2.09
N LEU A 221 1.10 -2.60 1.56
CA LEU A 221 2.23 -3.49 1.89
C LEU A 221 2.59 -3.44 3.38
N ALA A 222 2.57 -2.26 3.99
CA ALA A 222 2.82 -2.11 5.42
C ALA A 222 1.76 -2.85 6.26
N VAL A 223 0.49 -2.79 5.86
CA VAL A 223 -0.60 -3.51 6.52
C VAL A 223 -0.45 -5.02 6.33
N LEU A 224 -0.24 -5.47 5.10
CA LEU A 224 -0.12 -6.90 4.77
C LEU A 224 1.10 -7.55 5.41
N SER A 225 2.24 -6.85 5.49
CA SER A 225 3.47 -7.37 6.12
C SER A 225 3.35 -7.55 7.64
N ARG A 226 2.35 -6.95 8.28
CA ARG A 226 2.03 -7.21 9.70
C ARG A 226 1.17 -8.46 9.88
N TYR A 227 0.56 -8.94 8.79
CA TYR A 227 -0.36 -10.06 8.76
C TYR A 227 0.29 -11.34 8.20
N VAL A 228 1.13 -11.23 7.18
CA VAL A 228 1.97 -12.32 6.67
C VAL A 228 3.36 -12.16 7.25
N VAL A 229 3.74 -13.04 8.17
CA VAL A 229 5.01 -12.98 8.89
C VAL A 229 5.89 -14.13 8.47
N LEU A 230 7.18 -13.83 8.25
CA LEU A 230 8.22 -14.85 8.10
C LEU A 230 8.79 -15.13 9.49
N GLU A 231 8.49 -16.31 10.03
CA GLU A 231 9.07 -16.79 11.27
C GLU A 231 10.18 -17.78 10.94
N ARG A 232 11.28 -17.76 11.70
CA ARG A 232 12.31 -18.78 11.56
C ARG A 232 12.09 -19.81 12.66
N ASP A 233 11.88 -21.06 12.27
CA ASP A 233 11.80 -22.17 13.21
C ASP A 233 13.14 -22.29 13.96
N PRO A 234 13.17 -22.12 15.30
CA PRO A 234 14.40 -22.19 16.09
C PRO A 234 15.08 -23.56 16.01
N GLU A 235 14.31 -24.63 15.79
CA GLU A 235 14.83 -26.00 15.83
C GLU A 235 15.32 -26.46 14.47
N SER A 236 14.58 -26.21 13.40
CA SER A 236 14.97 -26.63 12.04
C SER A 236 15.78 -25.58 11.26
N GLY A 237 15.84 -24.34 11.74
CA GLY A 237 16.47 -23.21 11.05
C GLY A 237 15.78 -22.79 9.75
N ARG A 238 14.65 -23.41 9.40
CA ARG A 238 13.85 -23.11 8.20
C ARG A 238 13.01 -21.86 8.42
N ALA A 239 12.84 -21.08 7.36
CA ALA A 239 11.93 -19.94 7.37
C ALA A 239 10.52 -20.42 6.97
N GLU A 240 9.54 -20.17 7.81
CA GLU A 240 8.12 -20.53 7.60
C GLU A 240 7.29 -19.25 7.51
N LEU A 241 6.38 -19.19 6.54
CA LEU A 241 5.43 -18.09 6.41
C LEU A 241 4.14 -18.44 7.16
N ARG A 242 3.69 -17.55 8.03
CA ARG A 242 2.46 -17.74 8.80
C ARG A 242 1.57 -16.51 8.75
N LEU A 243 0.26 -16.75 8.82
CA LEU A 243 -0.73 -15.70 9.03
C LEU A 243 -0.80 -15.40 10.52
N ARG A 244 -0.68 -14.12 10.88
CA ARG A 244 -0.84 -13.68 12.26
C ARG A 244 -2.32 -13.80 12.66
N ASP A 245 -2.61 -14.63 13.66
CA ASP A 245 -3.97 -14.74 14.20
C ASP A 245 -4.42 -13.38 14.79
N GLY A 246 -5.56 -12.89 14.31
CA GLY A 246 -6.16 -11.61 14.74
C GLY A 246 -6.51 -11.51 16.23
N ARG A 247 -6.33 -12.58 17.02
CA ARG A 247 -6.50 -12.59 18.49
C ARG A 247 -5.28 -12.07 19.25
N ALA A 248 -4.06 -12.26 18.72
CA ALA A 248 -2.84 -11.87 19.43
C ALA A 248 -2.63 -10.34 19.49
N ALA A 249 -3.15 -9.59 18.51
CA ALA A 249 -3.04 -8.13 18.47
C ALA A 249 -3.88 -7.44 19.58
N SER A 250 -5.05 -8.00 19.89
CA SER A 250 -5.91 -7.52 20.99
C SER A 250 -5.30 -7.80 22.38
N SER A 251 -4.67 -8.97 22.55
CA SER A 251 -3.97 -9.37 23.78
C SER A 251 -2.77 -8.49 24.12
N ALA A 252 -1.99 -8.07 23.10
CA ALA A 252 -0.84 -7.21 23.30
C ALA A 252 -1.22 -5.76 23.65
N ALA A 253 -2.36 -5.27 23.18
CA ALA A 253 -2.89 -3.95 23.55
C ALA A 253 -3.57 -3.94 24.93
N ALA A 254 -4.01 -5.10 25.42
CA ALA A 254 -4.66 -5.24 26.73
C ALA A 254 -3.67 -5.48 27.90
N ARG A 255 -2.40 -5.79 27.63
CA ARG A 255 -1.36 -5.85 28.67
C ARG A 255 -0.84 -4.44 28.98
N VAL A 256 -1.58 -3.74 29.82
CA VAL A 256 -1.04 -2.63 30.62
C VAL A 256 0.04 -3.22 31.54
N PRO A 257 1.29 -2.73 31.52
CA PRO A 257 2.31 -3.22 32.44
C PRO A 257 2.06 -2.59 33.82
N GLY A 258 1.60 -3.39 34.77
CA GLY A 258 1.54 -2.99 36.18
C GLY A 258 0.32 -3.48 36.91
N GLN A 259 0.18 -4.80 37.07
CA GLN A 259 -0.46 -5.40 38.24
C GLN A 259 -0.18 -6.90 38.19
N ASP A 260 0.97 -7.30 38.73
CA ASP A 260 1.16 -8.67 39.17
C ASP A 260 1.74 -8.65 40.59
N SER A 261 0.90 -9.12 41.51
CA SER A 261 1.20 -9.89 42.72
C SER A 261 2.40 -9.48 43.60
N ARG A 262 2.11 -8.78 44.70
CA ARG A 262 2.80 -9.03 45.98
C ARG A 262 1.93 -9.94 46.83
N GLY A 263 2.13 -11.26 46.68
CA GLY A 263 1.86 -12.19 47.76
C GLY A 263 2.92 -11.97 48.83
N VAL A 264 2.51 -11.62 50.04
CA VAL A 264 3.39 -11.62 51.21
C VAL A 264 3.20 -12.96 51.89
N GLU A 265 4.35 -13.63 52.01
CA GLU A 265 4.60 -14.93 52.64
C GLU A 265 4.08 -15.03 54.07
N SER A 266 3.81 -16.28 54.44
CA SER A 266 3.48 -16.73 55.78
C SER A 266 4.67 -16.65 56.72
N ASP A 267 4.48 -16.11 57.91
CA ASP A 267 5.35 -16.38 59.06
C ASP A 267 4.57 -17.18 60.10
N ALA A 268 4.99 -18.42 60.29
CA ALA A 268 4.57 -19.32 61.35
C ALA A 268 5.78 -19.69 62.20
N VAL A 269 5.93 -19.04 63.37
CA VAL A 269 6.70 -19.45 64.56
C VAL A 269 6.13 -18.61 65.72
N GLY A 270 5.74 -19.06 66.91
CA GLY A 270 5.77 -20.34 67.61
C GLY A 270 5.41 -20.09 69.09
N SER A 271 4.91 -21.14 69.75
CA SER A 271 4.94 -21.44 71.20
C SER A 271 4.19 -20.58 72.24
N ALA A 272 3.40 -21.32 73.03
CA ALA A 272 3.41 -21.41 74.49
C ALA A 272 2.20 -20.85 75.26
N SER A 273 1.63 -21.77 76.06
CA SER A 273 0.72 -21.66 77.21
C SER A 273 -0.71 -21.20 76.97
#